data_AF-A0A1H9UNY5-F1
#
_entry.id   AF-A0A1H9UNY5-F1
#
_cell.length_a   1.000
_cell.length_b   1.000
_cell.length_c   1.000
_cell.angle_alpha   90.00
_cell.angle_beta   90.00
_cell.angle_gamma   90.00
#
_symmetry.space_group_name_H-M   'P 1'
#
loop_
_entity.id
_entity.type
_entity.pdbx_description
1 polymer ?
#
loop_
_entity_poly.entity_id
_entity_poly.type
_entity_poly.pdbx_seq_one_letter_code
_entity_poly.pdbx_strand_id
1 'polypeptide(L)' 'MGNVVWLRPPDEEGPAPGRPCLVHSEDEWWEGTVVWEEARRQDGLWWGTATYRKRGEQVTEVHSQHDLRAR' A
#
# COMPACT_ATOMS: atom_id res chain seq x y z
N MET A 1 21.68 -0.38 -12.37
CA MET A 1 21.10 -1.34 -11.40
C MET A 1 19.87 -0.68 -10.82
N GLY A 2 18.67 -1.11 -11.24
CA GLY A 2 17.41 -0.48 -10.84
C GLY A 2 17.17 -0.72 -9.35
N ASN A 3 17.15 0.36 -8.56
CA ASN A 3 16.81 0.30 -7.16
C ASN A 3 15.37 -0.22 -7.05
N VAL A 4 15.19 -1.43 -6.51
CA VAL A 4 13.87 -1.90 -6.07
C VAL A 4 13.51 -1.03 -4.87
N VAL A 5 12.71 0.02 -5.10
CA VAL A 5 12.18 0.86 -4.03
C VAL A 5 11.05 0.06 -3.40
N TRP A 6 11.27 -0.43 -2.18
CA TRP A 6 10.19 -0.98 -1.35
C TRP A 6 9.43 0.18 -0.71
N LEU A 7 8.11 0.06 -0.57
CA LEU A 7 7.28 1.10 0.04
C LEU A 7 7.66 1.18 1.52
N ARG A 8 8.37 2.24 1.90
CA ARG A 8 8.81 2.38 3.28
C ARG A 8 7.61 2.65 4.17
N PRO A 9 7.51 1.94 5.30
CA PRO A 9 6.46 2.20 6.28
C PRO A 9 6.57 3.62 6.86
N PRO A 10 5.48 4.14 7.44
CA PRO A 10 5.39 5.54 7.89
C PRO A 10 6.33 5.90 9.06
N ASP A 11 7.03 4.94 9.66
CA ASP A 11 8.03 5.19 10.71
C ASP A 11 9.21 6.07 10.21
N GLU A 12 9.57 5.99 8.92
CA GLU A 12 10.68 6.77 8.33
C GLU A 12 10.27 8.11 7.71
N GLU A 13 9.00 8.28 7.32
CA GLU A 13 8.55 9.44 6.54
C GLU A 13 7.19 10.03 6.99
N GLY A 14 6.65 9.52 8.10
CA GLY A 14 5.34 9.89 8.63
C GLY A 14 4.16 9.31 7.85
N PRO A 15 2.94 9.33 8.43
CA PRO A 15 1.72 8.99 7.72
C PRO A 15 1.43 10.05 6.65
N ALA A 16 1.95 9.84 5.44
CA ALA A 16 1.63 10.70 4.31
C ALA A 16 0.24 10.33 3.74
N PRO A 17 -0.64 11.30 3.47
CA PRO A 17 -1.95 11.04 2.90
C PRO A 17 -1.80 10.51 1.47
N GLY A 18 -1.98 9.19 1.29
CA GLY A 18 -2.12 8.56 -0.01
C GLY A 18 -0.81 8.40 -0.78
N ARG A 19 0.12 7.58 -0.25
CA ARG A 19 1.35 7.22 -0.98
C ARG A 19 1.02 6.40 -2.23
N PRO A 20 1.53 6.76 -3.42
CA PRO A 20 1.32 5.94 -4.62
C PRO A 20 1.91 4.54 -4.40
N CYS A 21 1.11 3.53 -4.70
CA CYS A 21 1.45 2.13 -4.50
C CYS A 21 0.83 1.26 -5.58
N LEU A 22 1.38 0.05 -5.71
CA LEU A 22 0.75 -1.05 -6.42
C LEU A 22 0.07 -1.96 -5.40
N VAL A 23 -1.21 -2.22 -5.60
CA VAL A 23 -2.06 -3.06 -4.75
C VAL A 23 -2.26 -4.41 -5.41
N HIS A 24 -1.92 -5.49 -4.72
CA HIS A 24 -2.17 -6.84 -5.20
C HIS A 24 -3.62 -7.24 -4.93
N SER A 25 -4.40 -7.46 -5.98
CA SER A 25 -5.81 -7.87 -5.89
C SER A 25 -6.19 -8.73 -7.09
N GLU A 26 -6.83 -9.87 -6.85
CA GLU A 26 -7.19 -10.88 -7.87
C GLU A 26 -6.00 -11.33 -8.74
N ASP A 27 -4.85 -11.61 -8.13
CA ASP A 27 -3.62 -12.05 -8.83
C ASP A 27 -3.01 -10.98 -9.78
N GLU A 28 -3.54 -9.75 -9.73
CA GLU A 28 -3.07 -8.62 -10.53
C GLU A 28 -2.58 -7.48 -9.61
N TRP A 29 -1.66 -6.66 -10.14
CA TRP A 29 -1.16 -5.46 -9.46
C TRP A 29 -1.85 -4.22 -10.04
N TRP A 30 -2.56 -3.48 -9.19
CA TRP A 30 -3.32 -2.30 -9.56
C TRP A 30 -2.67 -1.03 -9.04
N GLU A 31 -2.63 0.03 -9.85
CA GLU A 31 -2.14 1.33 -9.40
C GLU A 31 -3.16 2.01 -8.48
N GLY A 32 -2.70 2.43 -7.30
CA GLY A 32 -3.51 3.10 -6.31
C GLY A 32 -2.69 3.96 -5.36
N THR A 33 -3.34 4.38 -4.28
CA THR A 33 -2.70 5.08 -3.18
C THR A 33 -2.98 4.35 -1.88
N VAL A 34 -2.01 4.27 -0.99
CA VAL A 34 -2.17 3.69 0.34
C VAL A 34 -2.03 4.75 1.42
N VAL A 35 -2.92 4.67 2.41
CA VAL A 35 -2.79 5.35 3.70
C VAL A 35 -2.45 4.28 4.73
N TRP A 36 -1.21 4.26 5.20
CA TRP A 36 -0.80 3.35 6.27
C TRP A 36 -1.49 3.71 7.59
N GLU A 37 -1.76 2.70 8.41
CA GLU A 37 -2.16 2.92 9.79
C GLU A 37 -1.04 3.60 10.59
N GLU A 38 -1.40 4.26 11.69
CA GLU A 38 -0.46 4.99 12.55
C GLU A 38 0.53 4.05 13.25
N ALA A 39 0.17 2.78 13.42
CA ALA A 39 0.99 1.78 14.07
C ALA A 39 0.89 0.42 13.37
N ARG A 40 1.90 -0.44 13.61
CA ARG A 40 1.84 -1.84 13.24
C ARG A 40 0.72 -2.54 14.01
N ARG A 41 0.07 -3.51 13.38
CA ARG A 41 -0.90 -4.37 14.06
C ARG A 41 -0.20 -5.37 14.97
N GLN A 42 -0.98 -6.10 15.77
CA GLN A 42 -0.47 -7.15 16.67
C GLN A 42 0.36 -8.22 15.94
N ASP A 43 0.09 -8.46 14.66
CA ASP A 43 0.85 -9.38 13.80
C ASP A 43 2.25 -8.89 13.44
N GLY A 44 2.62 -7.66 13.85
CA GLY A 44 3.92 -7.05 13.56
C GLY A 44 4.04 -6.49 12.14
N LEU A 45 3.00 -6.62 11.32
CA LEU A 45 2.93 -6.10 9.96
C LEU A 45 2.36 -4.68 9.93
N TRP A 46 2.80 -3.90 8.95
CA TRP A 46 2.12 -2.67 8.57
C TRP A 46 0.91 -3.00 7.72
N TRP A 47 -0.20 -2.32 8.04
CA TRP A 47 -1.45 -2.40 7.33
C TRP A 47 -1.82 -1.01 6.87
N GLY A 48 -2.43 -0.91 5.70
CA GLY A 48 -2.83 0.36 5.12
C GLY A 48 -4.10 0.22 4.31
N THR A 49 -4.90 1.28 4.33
CA THR A 49 -6.07 1.40 3.47
C THR A 49 -5.60 1.83 2.10
N ALA A 50 -5.72 0.94 1.12
CA ALA A 50 -5.37 1.20 -0.26
C ALA A 50 -6.62 1.52 -1.09
N THR A 51 -6.58 2.63 -1.80
CA THR A 51 -7.59 3.05 -2.76
C THR A 51 -7.02 2.92 -4.16
N TYR A 52 -7.61 2.07 -4.99
CA TYR A 52 -7.13 1.78 -6.33
C TYR A 52 -8.29 1.67 -7.32
N ARG A 53 -8.00 1.78 -8.62
CA ARG A 53 -9.02 1.59 -9.67
C ARG A 53 -8.91 0.19 -10.25
N LYS A 54 -9.95 -0.60 -10.05
CA LYS A 54 -10.06 -1.97 -10.52
C LYS A 54 -11.20 -2.08 -11.53
N ARG A 55 -10.90 -2.48 -12.76
CA ARG A 55 -11.91 -2.63 -13.83
C ARG A 55 -12.81 -1.41 -14.05
N GLY A 56 -12.28 -0.21 -13.78
CA GLY A 56 -13.01 1.06 -13.89
C GLY A 56 -13.74 1.50 -12.61
N GLU A 57 -13.78 0.68 -11.57
CA GLU A 57 -14.37 1.00 -10.28
C GLU A 57 -13.31 1.41 -9.27
N GLN A 58 -13.61 2.39 -8.43
CA GLN A 58 -12.73 2.75 -7.31
C GLN A 58 -13.01 1.81 -6.15
N VAL A 59 -11.99 1.04 -5.77
CA VAL A 59 -12.03 0.08 -4.67
C VAL A 59 -11.18 0.63 -3.54
N THR A 60 -11.66 0.50 -2.31
CA THR A 60 -10.92 0.88 -1.10
C THR A 60 -10.90 -0.31 -0.15
N GLU A 61 -9.73 -0.89 0.05
CA GLU A 61 -9.54 -2.11 0.84
C GLU A 61 -8.32 -1.98 1.75
N VAL A 62 -8.33 -2.71 2.86
CA VAL A 62 -7.21 -2.72 3.79
C VAL A 62 -6.28 -3.86 3.40
N HIS A 63 -5.04 -3.52 3.08
CA HIS A 63 -4.01 -4.46 2.65
C HIS A 63 -2.82 -4.46 3.60
N SER A 64 -2.17 -5.61 3.70
CA SER A 64 -0.92 -5.74 4.44
C SER A 64 0.25 -5.19 3.60
N GLN A 65 1.38 -4.93 4.23
CA GLN A 65 2.59 -4.53 3.51
C GLN A 65 3.10 -5.55 2.49
N HIS A 66 2.67 -6.81 2.55
CA HIS A 66 3.04 -7.82 1.57
C HIS A 66 2.25 -7.68 0.28
N ASP A 67 1.02 -7.18 0.38
CA ASP A 67 0.10 -6.96 -0.74
C ASP A 67 0.27 -5.57 -1.37
N LEU A 68 1.22 -4.78 -0.86
CA LEU A 68 1.48 -3.40 -1.28
C LEU A 68 2.94 -3.24 -1.71
N ARG A 69 3.15 -2.64 -2.88
CA ARG A 69 4.50 -2.33 -3.40
C ARG A 69 4.63 -0.85 -3.72
N ALA A 70 5.84 -0.32 -3.54
CA ALA A 70 6.14 1.03 -4.03
C ALA A 70 6.18 1.00 -5.55
N ARG A 71 5.73 2.12 -6.11
CA ARG A 71 5.92 2.44 -7.51
C ARG A 71 7.31 3.04 -7.73
#